data_AF-A0AAD9NBX0-F1
#
_entry.id   AF-A0AAD9NBX0-F1
#
_cell.length_a   1.000
_cell.length_b   1.000
_cell.length_c   1.000
_cell.angle_alpha   90.00
_cell.angle_beta   90.00
_cell.angle_gamma   90.00
#
_symmetry.space_group_name_H-M   'P 1'
#
loop_
_entity.id
_entity.type
_entity.pdbx_description
1 polymer ?
#
loop_
_entity_poly.entity_id
_entity_poly.type
_entity_poly.pdbx_seq_one_letter_code
_entity_poly.pdbx_strand_id
1 'polypeptide(L)' 'MCKLWVIAIRRVADKTGILWRPSQNSLVCPSHFKADDYKTTNVRGFPTAGKKMRLKDGVVPSKFYWTEKEKSANVDR' A
#
# COMPACT_ATOMS: atom_id res chain seq x y z
N MET A 1 -11.93 0.70 -8.17
CA MET A 1 -11.07 0.64 -6.96
C MET A 1 -10.54 -0.79 -6.79
N CYS A 2 -9.25 -0.99 -6.51
CA CYS A 2 -8.69 -2.34 -6.35
C CYS A 2 -9.12 -2.96 -5.01
N LYS A 3 -9.81 -4.12 -5.04
CA LYS A 3 -10.20 -4.86 -3.82
C LYS A 3 -8.99 -5.21 -2.94
N LEU A 4 -7.84 -5.48 -3.55
CA LEU A 4 -6.59 -5.80 -2.85
C LEU A 4 -6.08 -4.65 -1.97
N TRP A 5 -6.34 -3.38 -2.34
CA TRP A 5 -5.97 -2.24 -1.50
C TRP A 5 -6.78 -2.19 -0.22
N VAL A 6 -8.09 -2.44 -0.30
CA VAL A 6 -8.99 -2.46 0.86
C VAL A 6 -8.57 -3.58 1.83
N ILE A 7 -8.26 -4.76 1.29
CA ILE A 7 -7.79 -5.90 2.06
C ILE A 7 -6.45 -5.59 2.72
N ALA A 8 -5.49 -5.01 1.99
CA ALA A 8 -4.16 -4.72 2.50
C ALA A 8 -4.17 -3.68 3.63
N ILE A 9 -4.98 -2.63 3.47
CA ILE A 9 -5.09 -1.55 4.47
C ILE A 9 -5.78 -2.04 5.74
N ARG A 10 -6.63 -3.09 5.67
CA ARG A 10 -7.35 -3.71 6.80
C ARG A 10 -8.05 -2.69 7.72
N ARG A 11 -8.35 -1.49 7.22
CA ARG A 11 -9.01 -0.46 8.00
C ARG A 11 -10.45 -0.90 8.18
N VAL A 12 -10.83 -1.12 9.44
CA VAL A 12 -12.23 -1.31 9.80
C VAL A 12 -12.83 0.08 9.92
N ALA A 13 -13.95 0.32 9.25
CA ALA A 13 -14.61 1.62 9.25
C ALA A 13 -15.07 2.01 10.67
N ASP A 14 -15.51 1.03 11.47
CA ASP A 14 -16.08 1.19 12.80
C ASP A 14 -15.91 -0.08 13.67
N LYS A 15 -16.34 -0.03 14.94
CA LYS A 15 -16.38 -1.19 15.87
C LYS A 15 -17.28 -2.35 15.39
N THR A 16 -17.98 -2.18 14.28
CA THR A 16 -18.94 -3.13 13.69
C THR A 16 -18.29 -4.19 12.79
N GLY A 17 -16.97 -4.13 12.56
CA GLY A 17 -16.27 -5.11 11.72
C GLY A 17 -16.41 -4.89 10.21
N ILE A 18 -17.01 -3.77 9.79
CA ILE A 18 -17.18 -3.45 8.37
C ILE A 18 -15.87 -2.92 7.79
N LEU A 19 -15.42 -3.50 6.68
CA LEU A 19 -14.25 -3.02 5.95
C LEU A 19 -14.48 -1.59 5.42
N TRP A 20 -13.46 -0.76 5.59
CA TRP A 20 -13.43 0.60 5.05
C TRP A 20 -13.70 0.63 3.55
N ARG A 21 -14.60 1.52 3.14
CA ARG A 21 -14.93 1.78 1.73
C ARG A 21 -14.30 3.09 1.30
N PRO A 22 -13.21 3.05 0.51
CA PRO A 22 -12.57 4.27 0.05
C PRO A 22 -13.44 5.04 -0.94
N SER A 23 -13.42 6.37 -0.82
CA SER A 23 -13.94 7.31 -1.82
C SER A 23 -12.88 7.63 -2.88
N GLN A 24 -13.26 8.36 -3.93
CA GLN A 24 -12.34 8.81 -4.99
C GLN A 24 -11.18 9.67 -4.47
N ASN A 25 -11.37 10.34 -3.33
CA ASN A 25 -10.38 11.21 -2.70
C ASN A 25 -9.63 10.51 -1.55
N SER A 26 -9.82 9.19 -1.39
CA SER A 26 -9.11 8.43 -0.36
C SER A 26 -7.65 8.25 -0.75
N LEU A 27 -6.76 8.71 0.13
CA LEU A 27 -5.32 8.68 -0.08
C LEU A 27 -4.65 7.69 0.87
N VAL A 28 -3.50 7.16 0.45
CA VAL A 28 -2.61 6.32 1.24
C VAL A 28 -1.22 6.95 1.23
N CYS A 29 -0.60 7.07 2.40
CA CYS A 29 0.72 7.67 2.52
C CYS A 29 1.78 6.85 1.75
N PRO A 30 2.77 7.50 1.11
CA PRO A 30 3.88 6.82 0.42
C PRO A 30 4.67 5.84 1.31
N SER A 31 4.72 6.09 2.62
CA SER A 31 5.41 5.24 3.60
C SER A 31 4.90 3.80 3.67
N HIS A 32 3.69 3.54 3.16
CA HIS A 32 3.10 2.20 3.11
C HIS A 32 3.60 1.35 1.92
N PHE A 33 4.40 1.93 1.02
CA PHE A 33 4.98 1.27 -0.14
C PHE A 33 6.50 1.11 0.02
N LYS A 34 7.06 0.12 -0.67
CA LYS A 34 8.52 -0.08 -0.77
C LYS A 34 9.08 0.79 -1.88
N ALA A 35 10.37 1.12 -1.82
CA ALA A 35 11.03 1.87 -2.89
C ALA A 35 10.92 1.16 -4.26
N ASP A 36 10.97 -0.17 -4.27
CA ASP A 36 10.82 -0.98 -5.48
C ASP A 36 9.36 -1.03 -6.01
N ASP A 37 8.37 -0.59 -5.25
CA ASP A 37 6.99 -0.51 -5.76
C ASP A 37 6.80 0.66 -6.75
N TYR A 38 7.78 1.57 -6.83
CA TYR A 38 7.71 2.75 -7.68
C TYR A 38 8.31 2.50 -9.07
N LYS A 39 7.75 3.17 -10.07
CA LYS A 39 8.28 3.24 -11.43
C LYS A 39 9.57 4.05 -11.41
N THR A 40 10.69 3.39 -11.70
CA THR A 40 12.01 4.00 -11.80
C THR A 40 12.23 4.70 -13.15
N THR A 41 11.41 4.37 -14.16
CA THR A 41 11.44 4.97 -15.49
C THR A 41 10.11 5.62 -15.86
N ASN A 42 10.15 6.62 -16.73
CA ASN A 42 8.95 7.22 -17.32
C ASN A 42 8.45 6.39 -18.52
N VAL A 43 7.33 6.78 -19.12
CA VAL A 43 6.75 6.12 -20.31
C VAL A 43 7.68 6.07 -21.54
N ARG A 44 8.77 6.85 -21.54
CA ARG A 44 9.79 6.87 -22.61
C ARG A 44 11.08 6.14 -22.20
N GLY A 45 11.09 5.46 -21.05
CA GLY A 45 12.25 4.69 -20.57
C GLY A 45 13.33 5.49 -19.85
N PHE A 46 13.17 6.81 -19.66
CA PHE A 46 14.17 7.62 -18.95
C PHE A 46 13.99 7.54 -17.43
N PRO A 47 15.07 7.62 -16.62
CA PRO A 47 14.98 7.63 -15.17
C PRO A 47 14.06 8.74 -14.65
N THR A 48 13.13 8.38 -13.77
CA THR A 48 12.22 9.34 -13.12
C THR A 48 12.93 9.96 -11.91
N ALA A 49 14.01 10.70 -12.14
CA ALA A 49 14.68 11.47 -11.09
C ALA A 49 13.89 12.77 -10.83
N GLY A 50 13.31 12.90 -9.63
CA GLY A 50 12.91 14.20 -9.07
C GLY A 50 11.53 14.75 -9.40
N LYS A 51 10.66 14.09 -10.19
CA LYS A 51 9.30 14.59 -10.44
C LYS A 51 8.25 13.48 -10.39
N LYS A 52 7.51 13.45 -9.27
CA LYS A 52 6.31 12.61 -9.01
C LYS A 52 6.56 11.11 -9.23
N MET A 53 7.02 10.44 -8.18
CA MET A 53 7.12 8.97 -8.17
C MET A 53 5.73 8.37 -8.36
N ARG A 54 5.59 7.48 -9.34
CA ARG A 54 4.34 6.75 -9.63
C ARG A 54 4.51 5.30 -9.21
N LEU A 55 3.45 4.67 -8.71
CA LEU A 55 3.46 3.25 -8.41
C LEU A 55 3.44 2.42 -9.70
N LYS A 56 4.08 1.25 -9.67
CA LYS A 56 3.91 0.20 -10.69
C LYS A 56 2.45 -0.25 -10.72
N ASP A 57 1.99 -0.76 -11.86
CA ASP A 57 0.60 -1.20 -12.00
C ASP A 57 0.37 -2.46 -11.16
N GLY A 58 -0.78 -2.55 -10.47
CA GLY A 58 -1.13 -3.69 -9.62
C GLY A 58 -0.47 -3.72 -8.23
N VAL A 59 0.43 -2.79 -7.91
CA VAL A 59 1.02 -2.65 -6.58
C VAL A 59 -0.06 -2.41 -5.52
N VAL A 60 0.12 -3.02 -4.36
CA VAL A 60 -0.69 -2.81 -3.14
C VAL A 60 0.21 -2.35 -2.00
N PRO A 61 -0.28 -1.50 -1.08
CA PRO A 61 0.49 -1.10 0.09
C PRO A 61 0.76 -2.32 0.98
N SER A 62 1.97 -2.43 1.53
CA SER A 62 2.36 -3.60 2.34
C SER A 62 3.06 -3.25 3.65
N LYS A 63 3.52 -2.00 3.83
CA LYS A 63 4.24 -1.60 5.05
C LYS A 63 3.24 -1.06 6.07
N PHE A 64 2.89 -1.89 7.04
CA PHE A 64 2.02 -1.48 8.15
C PHE A 64 2.57 -2.01 9.48
N TYR A 65 2.41 -1.25 10.56
CA TYR A 65 2.96 -1.63 11.88
C TYR A 65 2.43 -2.98 12.39
N TRP A 66 1.21 -3.38 12.02
CA TRP A 66 0.64 -4.68 12.42
C TRP A 66 1.28 -5.87 11.68
N THR A 67 1.87 -5.66 10.51
CA THR A 67 2.55 -6.74 9.77
C THR A 67 3.82 -7.21 10.49
N GLU A 68 4.44 -6.36 11.31
CA GLU A 68 5.62 -6.71 12.11
C GLU A 68 5.21 -7.53 13.34
N LYS A 69 4.10 -7.15 13.99
CA LYS A 69 3.55 -7.89 15.14
C LYS A 69 3.14 -9.33 14.78
N GLU A 70 2.59 -9.54 13.58
CA GLU A 70 2.26 -10.89 13.07
C GLU A 70 3.51 -11.72 12.76
N LYS A 71 4.62 -11.10 12.31
CA LYS A 71 5.89 -11.83 12.09
C LYS A 71 6.51 -12.27 13.40
N SER A 72 6.54 -11.41 14.41
CA SER A 72 7.09 -11.76 15.72
C SER A 72 6.25 -12.82 16.45
N ALA A 73 4.93 -12.87 16.22
CA ALA A 73 4.04 -13.88 16.81
C ALA A 73 4.11 -15.26 16.14
N ASN A 74 4.75 -15.38 14.97
CA ASN A 74 4.79 -16.62 14.18
C ASN A 74 6.18 -17.28 14.17
N VAL A 75 7.12 -16.77 14.98
CA VAL A 75 8.46 -17.35 15.18
C VAL A 75 8.46 -18.35 16.35
N ASP A 76 7.40 -18.39 17.17
CA ASP A 76 7.27 -19.27 18.34
C ASP A 76 6.32 -20.48 18.11
N ARG A 77 6.20 -20.99 16.87
CA ARG A 77 5.39 -22.19 16.56
C ARG A 77 6.14 -23.24 15.77
#